data_AF-A0A7C7W2F1-F1
#
_entry.id   AF-A0A7C7W2F1-F1
#
_cell.length_a   1.000
_cell.length_b   1.000
_cell.length_c   1.000
_cell.angle_alpha   90.00
_cell.angle_beta   90.00
_cell.angle_gamma   90.00
#
_symmetry.space_group_name_H-M   'P 1'
#
loop_
_entity.id
_entity.type
_entity.pdbx_description
1 polymer ?
#
loop_
_entity_poly.entity_id
_entity_poly.type
_entity_poly.pdbx_seq_one_letter_code
_entity_poly.pdbx_strand_id
1 'polypeptide(L)'
;MKLSDRLKALGVTVGTQNLKSAPPLPETEHPVENVLPGEIWHTPAGDAFVVETRYKTDFQMGSAKIKPEASLKWVAAYANAPQLVDLPIE
;
A
#
# COMPACT_ATOMS: atom_id res chain seq x y z
N MET A 1 18.81 53.26 10.58
CA MET A 1 19.22 52.13 9.72
C MET A 1 18.50 50.88 10.21
N LYS A 2 17.75 50.17 9.35
CA LYS A 2 16.99 48.99 9.75
C LYS A 2 17.88 47.75 9.70
N LEU A 3 17.63 46.78 10.59
CA LEU A 3 18.42 45.56 10.74
C LEU A 3 18.55 44.76 9.44
N SER A 4 17.49 44.78 8.61
CA SER A 4 17.44 44.19 7.28
C SER A 4 18.56 44.68 6.35
N ASP A 5 18.95 45.95 6.45
CA ASP A 5 19.91 46.57 5.56
C ASP A 5 21.35 46.20 5.97
N ARG A 6 21.59 46.04 7.28
CA ARG A 6 22.85 45.48 7.81
C ARG A 6 23.04 44.02 7.41
N LEU A 7 21.97 43.22 7.43
CA LEU A 7 22.02 41.81 7.05
C LEU A 7 22.33 41.64 5.55
N LYS A 8 21.73 42.47 4.68
CA LYS A 8 22.07 42.48 3.25
C LYS A 8 23.53 42.90 2.98
N ALA A 9 24.04 43.89 3.72
CA ALA A 9 25.43 44.33 3.59
C ALA A 9 26.46 43.26 4.00
N LEU A 10 26.05 42.28 4.81
CA LEU A 10 26.86 41.12 5.22
C LEU A 10 26.70 39.92 4.27
N GLY A 11 26.08 40.11 3.11
CA GLY A 11 25.88 39.05 2.10
C GLY A 11 24.78 38.04 2.46
N VAL A 12 24.02 38.29 3.52
CA VAL A 12 22.91 37.41 3.92
C VAL A 12 21.73 37.67 3.00
N THR A 13 21.36 36.66 2.21
CA THR A 13 20.19 36.73 1.33
C THR A 13 18.93 36.59 2.17
N VAL A 14 18.27 37.71 2.45
CA VAL A 14 17.04 37.73 3.24
C VAL A 14 15.85 37.40 2.33
N GLY A 15 15.47 36.12 2.26
CA GLY A 15 14.26 35.67 1.55
C GLY A 15 14.37 34.24 1.01
N THR A 16 13.28 33.48 1.12
CA THR A 16 13.10 32.13 0.57
C THR A 16 12.93 32.10 -0.96
N GLN A 17 13.07 33.24 -1.64
CA GLN A 17 12.78 33.43 -3.07
C GLN A 17 13.73 32.69 -4.02
N ASN A 18 14.93 32.30 -3.55
CA ASN A 18 15.93 31.59 -4.36
C ASN A 18 16.10 30.12 -3.95
N LEU A 19 15.21 29.58 -3.12
CA LEU A 19 15.19 28.14 -2.90
C LEU A 19 14.67 27.50 -4.19
N LYS A 20 15.56 26.79 -4.89
CA LYS A 20 15.14 25.87 -5.94
C LYS A 20 14.09 24.96 -5.31
N SER A 21 12.88 24.94 -5.88
CA SER A 21 11.87 23.95 -5.51
C SER A 21 12.54 22.59 -5.48
N ALA A 22 12.41 21.88 -4.35
CA ALA A 22 12.94 20.53 -4.26
C ALA A 22 12.45 19.73 -5.48
N PRO A 23 13.30 18.92 -6.12
CA PRO A 23 12.84 18.07 -7.21
C PRO A 23 11.66 17.24 -6.71
N PRO A 24 10.60 17.05 -7.53
CA PRO A 24 9.48 16.21 -7.14
C PRO A 24 10.03 14.85 -6.71
N LEU A 25 9.64 14.40 -5.51
CA LEU A 25 10.01 13.06 -5.04
C LEU A 25 9.57 12.05 -6.11
N PRO A 26 10.40 11.05 -6.45
CA PRO A 26 9.96 9.99 -7.33
C PRO A 26 8.68 9.38 -6.74
N GLU A 27 7.66 9.22 -7.60
CA GLU A 27 6.46 8.47 -7.25
C GLU A 27 6.93 7.11 -6.72
N THR A 28 6.70 6.86 -5.44
CA THR A 28 7.06 5.59 -4.82
C THR A 28 6.22 4.51 -5.51
N GLU A 29 6.84 3.42 -5.98
CA GLU A 29 6.17 2.27 -6.61
C GLU A 29 5.07 1.65 -5.72
N HIS A 30 5.09 1.99 -4.44
CA HIS A 30 4.10 1.62 -3.44
C HIS A 30 3.58 2.89 -2.78
N PRO A 31 2.62 3.61 -3.41
CA PRO A 31 2.01 4.76 -2.78
C PRO A 31 1.35 4.32 -1.48
N VAL A 32 1.69 5.05 -0.42
CA VAL A 32 1.23 4.82 0.94
C VAL A 32 -0.29 5.06 0.98
N GLU A 33 -1.00 3.96 1.23
CA GLU A 33 -2.36 3.77 1.75
C GLU A 33 -3.54 4.54 1.12
N ASN A 34 -4.48 3.78 0.56
CA ASN A 34 -5.82 4.26 0.24
C ASN A 34 -6.46 4.85 1.50
N VAL A 35 -6.84 6.13 1.43
CA VAL A 35 -7.66 6.77 2.47
C VAL A 35 -9.02 6.07 2.49
N LEU A 36 -9.31 5.34 3.57
CA LEU A 36 -10.58 4.64 3.75
C LEU A 36 -11.59 5.57 4.43
N PRO A 37 -12.71 5.91 3.79
CA PRO A 37 -13.77 6.67 4.46
C PRO A 37 -14.41 5.79 5.53
N GLY A 38 -14.35 6.24 6.78
CA GLY A 38 -14.92 5.57 7.95
C GLY A 38 -15.49 6.57 8.94
N GLU A 39 -16.07 6.07 10.02
CA GLU A 39 -16.72 6.87 11.06
C GLU A 39 -16.15 6.55 12.44
N ILE A 40 -16.21 7.52 13.36
CA ILE A 40 -15.86 7.28 14.76
C ILE A 40 -17.12 6.86 15.50
N TRP A 41 -17.08 5.69 16.13
CA TRP A 41 -18.13 5.18 17.00
C TRP A 41 -17.71 5.35 18.46
N HIS A 42 -18.56 6.01 19.24
CA HIS A 42 -18.37 6.13 20.67
C HIS A 42 -18.84 4.85 21.36
N THR A 43 -17.91 4.10 21.95
CA THR A 43 -18.21 2.89 22.72
C THR A 43 -17.95 3.13 24.21
N PRO A 44 -18.53 2.33 25.12
CA PRO A 44 -18.25 2.46 26.56
C PRO A 44 -16.76 2.30 26.93
N ALA A 45 -15.96 1.65 26.08
CA ALA A 45 -14.52 1.48 26.27
C ALA A 45 -13.68 2.59 25.61
N GLY A 46 -14.31 3.58 24.98
CA GLY A 46 -13.67 4.66 24.22
C GLY A 46 -14.08 4.66 22.74
N ASP A 47 -13.39 5.49 21.98
CA ASP A 47 -13.71 5.73 20.58
C ASP A 47 -13.07 4.69 19.67
N ALA A 48 -13.84 4.18 18.70
CA ALA A 48 -13.39 3.24 17.69
C ALA A 48 -13.60 3.83 16.29
N PHE A 49 -12.57 3.81 15.45
CA PHE A 49 -12.70 4.15 14.03
C PHE A 49 -13.14 2.92 13.26
N VAL A 50 -14.29 3.01 12.58
CA VAL A 50 -14.95 1.89 11.89
C VAL A 50 -15.01 2.19 10.40
N VAL A 51 -14.57 1.21 9.60
CA VAL A 51 -14.71 1.21 8.14
C VAL A 51 -15.58 0.00 7.76
N GLU A 52 -16.73 0.25 7.16
CA GLU A 52 -17.63 -0.81 6.68
C GLU A 52 -17.54 -0.95 5.15
N THR A 53 -17.33 -2.17 4.69
CA THR A 53 -17.49 -2.53 3.27
C THR A 53 -18.66 -3.50 3.13
N ARG A 54 -19.71 -3.08 2.42
CA ARG A 54 -20.87 -3.94 2.15
C ARG A 54 -20.70 -4.62 0.80
N TYR A 55 -20.72 -5.94 0.84
CA TYR A 55 -20.67 -6.78 -0.34
C TYR A 55 -22.08 -7.28 -0.68
N LYS A 56 -22.37 -7.38 -1.98
CA LYS A 56 -23.66 -7.93 -2.43
C LYS A 56 -23.74 -9.43 -2.14
N THR A 57 -24.95 -9.98 -2.16
CA THR A 57 -25.18 -11.42 -1.93
C THR A 57 -24.46 -12.31 -2.96
N ASP A 58 -24.25 -11.80 -4.18
CA ASP A 58 -23.53 -12.47 -5.27
C ASP A 58 -22.01 -12.20 -5.24
N PHE A 59 -21.50 -11.45 -4.25
CA PHE A 59 -20.10 -11.12 -4.18
C PHE A 59 -19.26 -12.36 -3.81
N GLN A 60 -18.35 -12.73 -4.72
CA GLN A 60 -17.39 -13.79 -4.46
C GLN A 60 -16.15 -13.22 -3.76
N MET A 61 -15.95 -13.60 -2.50
CA MET A 61 -14.70 -13.32 -1.79
C MET A 61 -13.62 -14.30 -2.24
N GLY A 62 -12.64 -13.78 -2.97
CA GLY A 62 -11.50 -14.55 -3.47
C GLY A 62 -11.87 -15.51 -4.61
N SER A 63 -10.84 -15.96 -5.32
CA SER A 63 -10.94 -17.09 -6.25
C SER A 63 -9.86 -18.10 -5.88
N ALA A 64 -10.12 -18.91 -4.86
CA ALA A 64 -9.26 -20.05 -4.58
C ALA A 64 -9.61 -21.15 -5.59
N LYS A 65 -8.78 -21.32 -6.63
CA LYS A 65 -8.88 -22.53 -7.46
C LYS A 65 -8.57 -23.72 -6.55
N ILE A 66 -9.41 -24.76 -6.55
CA ILE A 66 -9.04 -26.08 -6.00
C ILE A 66 -8.07 -26.78 -6.97
N LYS A 67 -7.23 -26.00 -7.66
CA LYS A 67 -6.14 -26.52 -8.47
C LYS A 67 -4.87 -26.23 -7.70
N PRO A 68 -4.00 -27.22 -7.48
CA PRO A 68 -2.71 -26.97 -6.89
C PRO A 68 -1.99 -25.90 -7.71
N GLU A 69 -1.56 -24.80 -7.06
CA GLU A 69 -0.65 -23.85 -7.71
C GLU A 69 0.72 -24.49 -7.96
N ALA A 70 1.08 -25.47 -7.11
CA ALA A 70 2.28 -26.27 -7.26
C ALA A 70 2.15 -27.24 -8.44
N SER A 71 3.21 -27.34 -9.24
CA SER A 71 3.29 -28.35 -10.30
C SER A 71 3.09 -29.76 -9.74
N LEU A 72 2.22 -30.55 -10.38
CA LEU A 72 2.02 -31.96 -10.05
C LEU A 72 3.33 -32.77 -10.07
N LYS A 73 4.34 -32.32 -10.82
CA LYS A 73 5.68 -32.92 -10.81
C LYS A 73 6.29 -32.94 -9.40
N TRP A 74 6.16 -31.83 -8.66
CA TRP A 74 6.70 -31.73 -7.30
C TRP A 74 5.87 -32.54 -6.30
N VAL A 75 4.54 -32.52 -6.47
CA VAL A 75 3.62 -33.30 -5.64
C VAL A 75 3.86 -34.81 -5.82
N ALA A 76 4.02 -35.27 -7.07
CA ALA A 76 4.32 -36.66 -7.43
C ALA A 76 5.67 -37.14 -6.89
N ALA A 77 6.70 -36.28 -6.96
CA ALA A 77 8.02 -36.58 -6.42
C ALA A 77 8.00 -36.71 -4.90
N TYR A 78 7.26 -35.84 -4.20
CA TYR A 78 7.11 -35.91 -2.74
C TYR A 78 6.30 -37.14 -2.30
N ALA A 79 5.19 -37.42 -2.99
CA ALA A 79 4.31 -38.54 -2.69
C ALA A 79 4.83 -39.91 -3.17
N ASN A 80 6.00 -39.96 -3.83
CA ASN A 80 6.55 -41.14 -4.49
C ASN A 80 5.54 -41.82 -5.43
N ALA A 81 4.76 -41.01 -6.16
CA ALA A 81 3.65 -41.45 -6.99
C ALA A 81 3.81 -40.87 -8.42
N PRO A 82 4.68 -41.47 -9.27
CA PRO A 82 4.98 -40.96 -10.61
C PRO A 82 3.75 -40.89 -11.53
N GLN A 83 2.74 -41.72 -11.29
CA GLN A 83 1.48 -41.74 -12.03
C GLN A 83 0.65 -40.45 -11.89
N LEU A 84 0.94 -39.60 -10.90
CA LEU A 84 0.23 -38.34 -10.69
C LEU A 84 0.70 -37.20 -11.61
N VAL A 85 1.82 -37.36 -12.32
CA VAL A 85 2.40 -36.29 -13.17
C VAL A 85 1.52 -35.99 -14.38
N ASP A 86 0.93 -37.03 -14.99
CA ASP A 86 0.20 -36.93 -16.25
C ASP A 86 -1.33 -36.94 -16.07
N LEU A 87 -1.81 -36.86 -14.83
CA LEU A 87 -3.25 -36.84 -14.57
C LEU A 87 -3.88 -35.51 -14.98
N PRO A 88 -5.01 -35.54 -15.70
CA PRO A 88 -5.77 -34.33 -15.99
C PRO A 88 -6.36 -33.75 -14.70
N ILE A 89 -6.02 -32.50 -14.38
CA ILE A 89 -6.67 -31.74 -13.31
C ILE A 89 -7.84 -30.98 -13.94
N GLU A 90 -9.04 -31.54 -13.86
CA GLU A 90 -10.30 -30.86 -14.25
C GLU A 90 -10.57 -29.61 -13.41
#